data_AF-A0A0K8Q2B8-F1
#
_entry.id   AF-A0A0K8Q2B8-F1
#
_cell.length_a   1.000
_cell.length_b   1.000
_cell.length_c   1.000
_cell.angle_alpha   90.00
_cell.angle_beta   90.00
_cell.angle_gamma   90.00
#
_symmetry.space_group_name_H-M   'P 1'
#
loop_
_entity.id
_entity.type
_entity.pdbx_description
1 polymer ?
#
loop_
_entity_poly.entity_id
_entity_poly.type
_entity_poly.pdbx_seq_one_letter_code
_entity_poly.pdbx_strand_id
1 'polypeptide(L)'
;MIVSYDENGGYPHPDHIMAHRVAVEAFEAAGDPDRYLGAGEPWEPSKLYYDRAFSPDRFRALHFALEEAGLQSPYAERLAAWLE
;
A
#
# COMPACT_ATOMS: atom_id res chain seq x y z
N MET A 1 -11.70 10.46 0.39
CA MET A 1 -10.68 9.55 -0.18
C MET A 1 -9.78 9.10 0.97
N ILE A 2 -9.49 7.81 1.02
CA ILE A 2 -8.51 7.21 1.95
C ILE A 2 -7.41 6.54 1.13
N VAL A 3 -6.18 6.62 1.64
CA VAL A 3 -5.04 5.82 1.15
C VAL A 3 -4.53 5.00 2.32
N SER A 4 -4.32 3.70 2.11
CA SER A 4 -3.76 2.79 3.13
C SER A 4 -2.82 1.78 2.47
N TYR A 5 -2.29 0.86 3.25
CA TYR A 5 -1.54 -0.29 2.75
C TYR A 5 -2.48 -1.28 2.03
N ASP A 6 -1.91 -2.10 1.15
CA ASP A 6 -2.61 -3.29 0.66
C ASP A 6 -2.73 -4.38 1.76
N GLU A 7 -3.42 -5.47 1.47
CA GLU A 7 -3.66 -6.57 2.41
C GLU A 7 -2.38 -7.23 2.94
N ASN A 8 -1.26 -7.04 2.26
CA ASN A 8 0.05 -7.55 2.66
C ASN A 8 0.88 -6.52 3.44
N GLY A 9 0.36 -5.30 3.66
CA GLY A 9 1.06 -4.21 4.34
C GLY A 9 2.07 -3.47 3.46
N GLY A 10 2.09 -3.73 2.15
CA GLY A 10 3.11 -3.27 1.21
C GLY A 10 4.45 -4.01 1.34
N TYR A 11 4.99 -4.08 2.55
CA TYR A 11 5.94 -5.11 2.99
C TYR A 11 5.33 -5.74 4.25
N PRO A 12 5.56 -7.04 4.55
CA PRO A 12 4.76 -7.83 5.50
C PRO A 12 4.99 -7.48 6.99
N HIS A 13 5.14 -6.19 7.31
CA HIS A 13 5.19 -5.68 8.65
C HIS A 13 3.81 -5.83 9.32
N PRO A 14 3.75 -6.42 10.53
CA PRO A 14 2.48 -6.69 11.21
C PRO A 14 1.63 -5.43 11.41
N ASP A 15 2.27 -4.30 11.77
CA ASP A 15 1.55 -3.04 11.97
C ASP A 15 0.91 -2.50 10.68
N HIS A 16 1.54 -2.73 9.53
CA HIS A 16 1.00 -2.28 8.25
C HIS A 16 -0.23 -3.11 7.85
N ILE A 17 -0.18 -4.42 8.11
CA ILE A 17 -1.34 -5.31 7.92
C ILE A 17 -2.49 -4.89 8.84
N MET A 18 -2.20 -4.51 10.08
CA MET A 18 -3.23 -4.02 11.00
C MET A 18 -3.79 -2.66 10.55
N ALA A 19 -2.93 -1.75 10.11
CA ALA A 19 -3.36 -0.46 9.55
C ALA A 19 -4.24 -0.63 8.30
N HIS A 20 -3.93 -1.57 7.41
CA HIS A 20 -4.81 -1.95 6.30
C HIS A 20 -6.20 -2.35 6.82
N ARG A 21 -6.26 -3.31 7.76
CA ARG A 21 -7.53 -3.82 8.30
C ARG A 21 -8.38 -2.73 8.94
N VAL A 22 -7.77 -1.86 9.75
CA VAL A 22 -8.49 -0.73 10.38
C VAL A 22 -8.95 0.28 9.34
N ALA A 23 -8.15 0.57 8.32
CA ALA A 23 -8.53 1.52 7.27
C ALA A 23 -9.69 1.01 6.41
N VAL A 24 -9.70 -0.30 6.09
CA VAL A 24 -10.82 -0.93 5.36
C VAL A 24 -12.09 -0.90 6.21
N GLU A 25 -12.02 -1.29 7.48
CA GLU A 25 -13.15 -1.21 8.41
C GLU A 25 -13.70 0.22 8.50
N ALA A 26 -12.82 1.21 8.68
CA ALA A 26 -13.23 2.61 8.76
C ALA A 26 -13.84 3.11 7.43
N PHE A 27 -13.30 2.69 6.28
CA PHE A 27 -13.83 3.05 4.98
C PHE A 27 -15.26 2.53 4.78
N GLU A 28 -15.52 1.28 5.16
CA GLU A 28 -16.84 0.66 5.04
C GLU A 28 -17.84 1.21 6.07
N ALA A 29 -17.37 1.54 7.27
CA ALA A 29 -18.24 1.92 8.39
C ALA A 29 -18.56 3.40 8.48
N ALA A 30 -17.69 4.30 7.99
CA ALA A 30 -17.81 5.73 8.28
C ALA A 30 -19.08 6.40 7.72
N GLY A 31 -19.71 5.79 6.70
CA GLY A 31 -20.99 6.26 6.15
C GLY A 31 -22.23 5.73 6.90
N ASP A 32 -22.08 4.77 7.81
CA ASP A 32 -23.19 4.12 8.52
C ASP A 32 -23.45 4.82 9.87
N PRO A 33 -24.60 5.50 10.05
CA PRO A 33 -24.94 6.18 11.30
C PRO A 33 -25.15 5.25 12.50
N ASP A 34 -25.42 3.96 12.27
CA ASP A 34 -25.79 3.01 13.31
C ASP A 34 -24.61 2.14 13.79
N ARG A 35 -23.52 2.06 13.02
CA ARG A 35 -22.39 1.15 13.30
C ARG A 35 -21.49 1.62 14.45
N TYR A 36 -21.18 2.91 14.52
CA TYR A 36 -20.31 3.51 15.54
C TYR A 36 -20.95 4.72 16.23
N LEU A 37 -21.92 4.45 17.09
CA LEU A 37 -22.68 5.47 17.81
C LEU A 37 -21.77 6.40 18.65
N GLY A 38 -21.98 7.70 18.53
CA GLY A 38 -21.23 8.72 19.26
C GLY A 38 -19.86 9.09 18.67
N ALA A 39 -19.52 8.59 17.47
CA ALA A 39 -18.26 8.92 16.78
C ALA A 39 -18.31 10.22 15.95
N GLY A 40 -19.40 10.99 16.04
CA GLY A 40 -19.65 12.19 15.24
C GLY A 40 -20.63 11.93 14.09
N GLU A 41 -20.78 12.93 13.22
CA GLU A 41 -21.65 12.81 12.03
C GLU A 41 -21.02 11.85 11.00
N PRO A 42 -21.83 10.99 10.35
CA PRO A 42 -21.34 10.08 9.31
C PRO A 42 -20.69 10.83 8.15
N TRP A 43 -19.65 10.23 7.59
CA TRP A 43 -19.01 10.71 6.38
C TRP A 43 -18.60 9.52 5.52
N GLU A 44 -19.22 9.39 4.35
CA GLU A 44 -18.92 8.31 3.40
C GLU A 44 -17.72 8.68 2.52
N PRO A 45 -16.56 8.03 2.69
CA PRO A 45 -15.42 8.27 1.82
C PRO A 45 -15.71 7.68 0.43
N SER A 46 -15.56 8.48 -0.63
CA SER A 46 -15.93 8.02 -1.98
C SER A 46 -14.98 7.01 -2.63
N LYS A 47 -13.73 6.89 -2.15
CA LYS A 47 -12.68 6.05 -2.74
C LYS A 47 -11.65 5.59 -1.70
N LEU A 48 -11.21 4.35 -1.83
CA LEU A 48 -10.08 3.74 -1.13
C LEU A 48 -9.01 3.35 -2.14
N TYR A 49 -7.77 3.77 -1.88
CA TYR A 49 -6.60 3.39 -2.68
C TYR A 49 -5.56 2.70 -1.79
N TYR A 50 -4.81 1.78 -2.39
CA TYR A 50 -3.68 1.14 -1.71
C TYR A 50 -2.36 1.67 -2.23
N ASP A 51 -1.45 1.99 -1.32
CA ASP A 51 -0.08 2.32 -1.68
C ASP A 51 0.62 1.04 -2.17
N ARG A 52 1.17 1.11 -3.38
CA ARG A 52 1.94 0.01 -3.98
C ARG A 52 3.40 0.41 -4.07
N ALA A 53 3.97 0.77 -2.92
CA ALA A 53 5.34 1.25 -2.82
C ALA A 53 6.37 0.19 -3.29
N PHE A 54 6.05 -1.11 -3.21
CA PHE A 54 6.93 -2.22 -3.58
C PHE A 54 6.53 -2.90 -4.92
N SER A 55 6.31 -2.12 -5.98
CA SER A 55 6.00 -2.65 -7.31
C SER A 55 7.22 -3.28 -8.01
N PRO A 56 7.25 -4.60 -8.28
CA PRO A 56 8.38 -5.25 -8.96
C PRO A 56 8.71 -4.64 -10.31
N ASP A 57 7.69 -4.27 -11.08
CA ASP A 57 7.88 -3.68 -12.41
C ASP A 57 8.52 -2.29 -12.33
N ARG A 58 8.17 -1.49 -11.32
CA ARG A 58 8.82 -0.19 -11.08
C ARG A 58 10.30 -0.38 -10.75
N PHE A 59 10.63 -1.34 -9.88
CA PHE A 59 12.02 -1.62 -9.53
C PHE A 59 12.82 -2.19 -10.71
N ARG A 60 12.22 -3.06 -11.54
CA ARG A 60 12.84 -3.55 -12.79
C ARG A 60 13.14 -2.41 -13.74
N ALA A 61 12.16 -1.54 -14.00
CA ALA A 61 12.33 -0.39 -14.88
C ALA A 61 13.45 0.54 -14.39
N LEU A 62 13.48 0.85 -13.10
CA LEU A 62 14.56 1.67 -12.51
C LEU A 62 15.92 0.99 -12.57
N HIS A 63 15.97 -0.33 -12.36
CA HIS A 63 17.21 -1.09 -12.43
C HIS A 63 17.83 -1.05 -13.82
N PHE A 64 17.06 -1.41 -14.86
CA PHE A 64 17.57 -1.42 -16.23
C PHE A 64 17.92 -0.01 -16.73
N ALA A 65 17.16 1.01 -16.34
CA ALA A 65 17.49 2.40 -16.68
C ALA A 65 18.83 2.86 -16.07
N LEU A 66 19.15 2.41 -14.84
CA LEU A 66 20.44 2.70 -14.22
C LEU A 66 21.59 1.97 -14.93
N GLU A 67 21.40 0.68 -15.26
CA GLU A 67 22.41 -0.09 -15.99
C GLU A 67 22.68 0.47 -17.39
N GLU A 68 21.63 0.86 -18.12
CA GLU A 68 21.76 1.50 -19.44
C GLU A 68 22.53 2.83 -19.36
N ALA A 69 22.34 3.58 -18.27
CA ALA A 69 23.10 4.80 -17.99
C ALA A 69 24.55 4.54 -17.53
N GLY A 70 24.99 3.27 -17.43
CA GLY A 70 26.31 2.89 -16.93
C GLY A 70 26.47 3.09 -15.42
N LEU A 71 25.37 3.20 -14.68
CA LEU A 71 25.35 3.38 -13.23
C LEU A 71 25.13 2.05 -12.51
N GLN A 72 25.75 1.89 -11.35
CA GLN A 72 25.48 0.74 -10.49
C GLN A 72 24.05 0.82 -9.94
N SER A 73 23.27 -0.23 -10.15
CA SER A 73 21.90 -0.30 -9.64
C SER A 73 21.86 -0.80 -8.18
N PRO A 74 21.19 -0.08 -7.27
CA PRO A 74 20.99 -0.55 -5.89
C PRO A 74 19.90 -1.62 -5.76
N TYR A 75 19.24 -2.00 -6.87
CA TYR A 75 18.09 -2.90 -6.85
C TYR A 75 18.40 -4.33 -7.31
N ALA A 76 19.65 -4.61 -7.71
CA ALA A 76 20.04 -5.89 -8.27
C ALA A 76 19.73 -7.08 -7.32
N GLU A 77 20.16 -7.01 -6.06
CA GLU A 77 19.90 -8.07 -5.06
C GLU A 77 18.40 -8.26 -4.80
N ARG A 78 17.66 -7.14 -4.68
CA ARG A 78 16.21 -7.18 -4.44
C ARG A 78 15.45 -7.81 -5.61
N LEU A 79 15.89 -7.56 -6.84
CA LEU A 79 15.29 -8.15 -8.03
C LEU A 79 15.58 -9.65 -8.15
N ALA A 80 16.79 -10.08 -7.80
CA ALA A 80 17.15 -11.50 -7.75
C ALA A 80 16.24 -12.26 -6.77
N ALA A 81 16.00 -11.71 -5.58
CA ALA A 81 15.13 -12.31 -4.55
C ALA A 81 13.64 -12.41 -4.94
N TRP A 82 13.18 -11.75 -6.01
CA TRP A 82 11.81 -11.85 -6.52
C TRP A 82 11.66 -12.78 -7.73
N LEU A 83 12.76 -13.30 -8.27
CA LEU A 83 12.76 -14.24 -9.38
C LEU A 83 12.94 -15.70 -8.94
N GLU A 84 13.27 -15.92 -7.66
CA GLU A 84 13.21 -17.20 -6.96
C GLU A 84 11.80 -17.51 -6.44
#